data_AF-A0A0W0VLV8-F1
#
_entry.id   AF-A0A0W0VLV8-F1
#
_cell.length_a   1.000
_cell.length_b   1.000
_cell.length_c   1.000
_cell.angle_alpha   90.00
_cell.angle_beta   90.00
_cell.angle_gamma   90.00
#
_symmetry.space_group_name_H-M   'P 1'
#
loop_
_entity.id
_entity.type
_entity.pdbx_description
1 polymer ?
#
loop_
_entity_poly.entity_id
_entity_poly.type
_entity_poly.pdbx_seq_one_letter_code
_entity_poly.pdbx_strand_id
1 'polypeptide(L)'
;MSIVEDKIANPLKFYNRPIEVEYDSDLSLEDKIKLLTNWLDDIRLRQIAEAENMVDGEQPPTYIAEVEHLLHKYQVEELGQRKQQP
;
A
#
# COMPACT_ATOMS: atom_id res chain seq x y z
N MET A 1 -3.99 -19.97 -0.79
CA MET A 1 -3.50 -18.59 -0.64
C MET A 1 -2.36 -18.42 -1.61
N SER A 2 -2.53 -17.54 -2.59
CA SER A 2 -1.49 -17.19 -3.55
C SER A 2 -0.51 -16.21 -2.88
N ILE A 3 0.75 -16.20 -3.31
CA ILE A 3 1.78 -15.27 -2.78
C ILE A 3 1.31 -13.81 -2.91
N VAL A 4 0.63 -13.47 -4.00
CA VAL A 4 0.02 -12.14 -4.24
C VAL A 4 -1.01 -11.78 -3.16
N GLU A 5 -1.88 -12.71 -2.78
CA GLU A 5 -2.90 -12.46 -1.74
C GLU A 5 -2.25 -12.23 -0.36
N ASP A 6 -1.17 -12.95 -0.04
CA ASP A 6 -0.42 -12.75 1.22
C ASP A 6 0.31 -11.39 1.21
N LYS A 7 0.87 -10.99 0.07
CA LYS A 7 1.48 -9.66 -0.16
C LYS A 7 0.46 -8.53 0.01
N ILE A 8 -0.76 -8.68 -0.49
CA ILE A 8 -1.84 -7.69 -0.36
C ILE A 8 -2.35 -7.62 1.09
N ALA A 9 -2.49 -8.76 1.77
CA ALA A 9 -2.99 -8.82 3.13
C ALA A 9 -1.97 -8.33 4.17
N ASN A 10 -0.68 -8.60 3.95
CA ASN A 10 0.40 -8.27 4.89
C ASN A 10 1.60 -7.64 4.17
N PRO A 11 1.46 -6.44 3.58
CA PRO A 11 2.54 -5.84 2.79
C PRO A 11 3.84 -5.64 3.60
N LEU A 12 3.72 -5.28 4.88
CA LEU A 12 4.86 -5.10 5.79
C LEU A 12 5.70 -6.36 6.04
N LYS A 13 5.18 -7.55 5.71
CA LYS A 13 5.91 -8.82 5.79
C LYS A 13 6.82 -9.05 4.59
N PHE A 14 6.51 -8.41 3.46
CA PHE A 14 7.18 -8.62 2.18
C PHE A 14 7.99 -7.41 1.72
N TYR A 15 7.61 -6.21 2.15
CA TYR A 15 8.21 -4.96 1.74
C TYR A 15 8.59 -4.14 2.96
N ASN A 16 9.81 -3.62 2.95
CA ASN A 16 10.29 -2.66 3.95
C ASN A 16 9.89 -1.23 3.57
N ARG A 17 9.76 -0.95 2.27
CA ARG A 17 9.36 0.36 1.73
C ARG A 17 8.27 0.23 0.66
N PRO A 18 7.33 1.19 0.59
CA PRO A 18 6.29 1.21 -0.44
C PRO A 18 6.85 1.19 -1.87
N ILE A 19 7.98 1.86 -2.12
CA ILE A 19 8.62 1.85 -3.45
C ILE A 19 8.98 0.44 -3.96
N GLU A 20 9.19 -0.53 -3.08
CA GLU A 20 9.50 -1.91 -3.48
C GLU A 20 8.34 -2.57 -4.25
N VAL A 21 7.10 -2.11 -4.02
CA VAL A 21 5.90 -2.55 -4.75
C VAL A 21 5.98 -2.16 -6.23
N GLU A 22 6.70 -1.09 -6.56
CA GLU A 22 6.92 -0.69 -7.96
C GLU A 22 7.73 -1.73 -8.74
N TYR A 23 8.76 -2.27 -8.09
CA TYR A 23 9.66 -3.26 -8.69
C TYR A 23 9.09 -4.67 -8.68
N ASP A 24 8.04 -4.93 -7.89
CA ASP A 24 7.38 -6.23 -7.88
C ASP A 24 6.61 -6.45 -9.19
N SER A 25 7.11 -7.39 -9.99
CA SER A 25 6.56 -7.77 -11.30
C SER A 25 5.51 -8.88 -11.20
N ASP A 26 5.37 -9.49 -10.02
CA ASP A 26 4.37 -10.53 -9.71
C ASP A 26 3.00 -9.89 -9.44
N LEU A 27 2.97 -8.59 -9.11
CA LEU A 27 1.76 -7.82 -8.87
C LEU A 27 1.26 -7.11 -10.14
N SER A 28 -0.01 -7.32 -10.47
CA SER A 28 -0.71 -6.52 -11.48
C SER A 28 -0.94 -5.10 -10.97
N LEU A 29 -1.27 -4.16 -11.87
CA LEU A 29 -1.62 -2.79 -11.49
C LEU A 29 -2.73 -2.73 -10.43
N GLU A 30 -3.78 -3.55 -10.60
CA GLU A 30 -4.87 -3.68 -9.63
C GLU A 30 -4.39 -4.24 -8.28
N ASP A 31 -3.45 -5.18 -8.29
CA ASP A 31 -2.88 -5.77 -7.07
C ASP A 31 -2.02 -4.75 -6.33
N LYS A 32 -1.24 -3.95 -7.05
CA LYS A 32 -0.45 -2.84 -6.49
C LYS A 32 -1.36 -1.81 -5.81
N ILE A 33 -2.48 -1.45 -6.45
CA ILE A 33 -3.48 -0.54 -5.86
C ILE A 33 -4.07 -1.13 -4.59
N LYS A 34 -4.52 -2.39 -4.62
CA LYS A 34 -5.09 -3.07 -3.43
C LYS A 34 -4.09 -3.16 -2.29
N LEU A 35 -2.86 -3.55 -2.59
CA LEU A 35 -1.78 -3.67 -1.61
C LEU A 35 -1.49 -2.33 -0.93
N LEU A 36 -1.28 -1.26 -1.72
CA LEU A 36 -0.99 0.07 -1.17
C LEU A 36 -2.18 0.66 -0.42
N THR A 37 -3.41 0.34 -0.82
CA THR A 37 -4.62 0.74 -0.10
C THR A 37 -4.68 0.07 1.28
N ASN A 38 -4.44 -1.25 1.35
CA ASN A 38 -4.37 -1.97 2.62
C ASN A 38 -3.23 -1.47 3.50
N TRP A 39 -2.07 -1.16 2.92
CA TRP A 39 -0.96 -0.58 3.67
C TRP A 39 -1.36 0.76 4.29
N LEU A 40 -1.98 1.65 3.52
CA LEU A 40 -2.45 2.94 4.02
C LEU A 40 -3.48 2.78 5.15
N ASP A 41 -4.41 1.82 5.01
CA ASP A 41 -5.42 1.53 6.01
C ASP A 41 -4.78 0.99 7.32
N ASP A 42 -3.83 0.07 7.23
CA ASP A 42 -3.11 -0.47 8.39
C ASP A 42 -2.34 0.63 9.14
N ILE A 43 -1.68 1.55 8.41
CA ILE A 43 -1.02 2.72 9.01
C ILE A 43 -2.03 3.61 9.73
N ARG A 44 -3.20 3.86 9.12
CA ARG A 44 -4.26 4.69 9.74
C ARG A 44 -4.86 4.01 10.96
N LEU A 45 -5.10 2.70 10.91
CA LEU A 45 -5.60 1.92 12.04
C LEU A 45 -4.62 1.96 13.22
N ARG A 46 -3.31 1.86 12.97
CA ARG A 46 -2.29 2.04 14.02
C ARG A 46 -2.32 3.44 14.60
N GLN A 47 -2.38 4.49 13.77
CA GLN A 47 -2.48 5.86 14.27
C GLN A 47 -3.73 6.10 15.11
N ILE A 48 -4.87 5.53 14.72
CA ILE A 48 -6.12 5.61 15.49
C ILE A 48 -5.94 4.87 16.83
N ALA A 49 -5.44 3.63 16.79
CA ALA A 49 -5.20 2.84 17.99
C ALA A 49 -4.24 3.55 18.96
N GLU A 50 -3.22 4.24 18.46
CA GLU A 50 -2.27 4.98 19.27
C GLU A 50 -2.81 6.30 19.82
N ALA A 51 -3.60 7.02 19.01
CA ALA A 51 -4.33 8.20 19.47
C ALA A 51 -5.24 7.84 20.66
N GLU A 52 -5.77 6.62 20.69
CA GLU A 52 -6.56 6.11 21.82
C GLU A 52 -5.73 5.52 22.97
N ASN A 53 -4.47 5.11 22.74
CA ASN A 53 -3.66 4.39 23.73
C ASN A 53 -2.51 5.21 24.39
N MET A 54 -2.27 6.46 24.02
CA MET A 54 -1.21 7.32 24.61
C MET A 54 0.18 6.64 24.67
N VAL A 55 0.51 5.76 23.73
CA VAL A 55 1.80 5.05 23.73
C VAL A 55 2.85 5.92 23.03
N ASP A 56 3.74 6.47 23.83
CA ASP A 56 4.95 7.19 23.44
C ASP A 56 6.01 6.15 23.00
N GLY A 57 5.84 5.57 21.80
CA GLY A 57 6.78 4.63 21.20
C GLY A 57 7.35 5.20 19.90
N GLU A 58 8.67 5.07 19.69
CA GLU A 58 9.32 5.45 18.42
C GLU A 58 8.63 4.76 17.24
N GLN A 59 7.83 5.55 16.53
CA GLN A 59 7.10 5.11 15.35
C GLN A 59 8.11 4.77 14.24
N PRO A 60 8.02 3.59 13.62
CA PRO A 60 8.72 3.38 12.36
C PRO A 60 8.24 4.45 11.37
N PRO A 61 9.11 4.96 10.49
CA PRO A 61 8.73 5.99 9.52
C PRO A 61 7.50 5.51 8.75
N THR A 62 6.37 6.15 9.01
CA THR A 62 5.13 5.86 8.31
C THR A 62 5.30 6.50 6.94
N TYR A 63 5.71 5.70 5.95
CA TYR A 63 5.95 6.12 4.57
C TYR A 63 4.64 6.53 3.85
N ILE A 64 3.70 7.16 4.55
CA ILE A 64 2.35 7.54 4.09
C ILE A 64 2.43 8.35 2.82
N ALA A 65 3.29 9.39 2.80
CA ALA A 65 3.46 10.23 1.62
C ALA A 65 3.92 9.42 0.39
N GLU A 66 4.74 8.39 0.59
CA GLU A 66 5.21 7.52 -0.49
C GLU A 66 4.10 6.55 -0.93
N VAL A 67 3.37 5.95 0.03
CA VAL A 67 2.20 5.10 -0.26
C VAL A 67 1.15 5.88 -1.05
N GLU A 68 0.80 7.09 -0.61
CA GLU A 68 -0.19 7.94 -1.28
C GLU A 68 0.27 8.36 -2.68
N HIS A 69 1.55 8.71 -2.83
CA HIS A 69 2.11 9.05 -4.14
C HIS A 69 2.01 7.88 -5.13
N LEU A 70 2.43 6.69 -4.70
CA LEU A 70 2.35 5.48 -5.53
C LEU A 70 0.91 5.08 -5.83
N LEU A 71 0.02 5.16 -4.84
CA LEU A 71 -1.39 4.84 -5.01
C LEU A 71 -2.05 5.77 -6.04
N HIS A 72 -1.81 7.08 -5.91
CA HIS A 72 -2.32 8.06 -6.88
C HIS A 72 -1.76 7.81 -8.28
N LYS A 73 -0.46 7.53 -8.40
CA LYS A 73 0.18 7.17 -9.67
C LYS A 73 -0.54 5.97 -10.32
N TYR A 74 -0.70 4.86 -9.61
CA TYR A 74 -1.30 3.65 -10.16
C TYR A 74 -2.80 3.80 -10.46
N GLN A 75 -3.54 4.57 -9.67
CA GLN A 75 -4.94 4.89 -9.96
C GLN A 75 -5.08 5.69 -11.26
N VAL A 76 -4.20 6.67 -11.49
CA VAL A 76 -4.18 7.43 -12.74
C VAL A 76 -3.82 6.53 -13.93
N GLU A 77 -2.86 5.63 -13.77
CA GLU A 77 -2.50 4.63 -14.80
C GLU A 77 -3.67 3.69 -15.11
N GLU A 78 -4.40 3.22 -14.09
CA GLU A 78 -5.56 2.32 -14.24
C GLU A 78 -6.70 3.02 -15.01
N LEU A 79 -6.99 4.27 -14.67
CA LEU A 79 -7.96 5.10 -15.39
C LEU A 79 -7.54 5.36 -16.84
N GLY A 80 -6.24 5.52 -17.09
CA GLY A 80 -5.67 5.65 -18.43
C GLY A 80 -5.81 4.37 -19.26
N GLN A 81 -5.69 3.19 -18.64
CA GLN A 81 -5.89 1.89 -19.29
C GLN A 81 -7.36 1.59 -19.56
N ARG A 82 -8.26 1.88 -18.60
CA ARG A 82 -9.71 1.67 -18.77
C ARG A 82 -10.32 2.52 -19.88
N LYS A 83 -9.81 3.73 -20.10
CA LYS A 83 -10.30 4.63 -21.17
C LYS A 83 -9.88 4.22 -22.58
N GLN A 84 -9.00 3.23 -22.73
CA GLN A 84 -8.48 2.77 -24.03
C GLN A 84 -9.09 1.44 -24.50
N GLN A 85 -10.03 0.85 -23.75
CA GLN A 85 -10.78 -0.32 -24.20
C GLN A 85 -12.00 0.14 -25.05
N PRO A 86 -12.06 -0.19 -26.36
CA PRO A 86 -13.19 0.12 -27.24
C PRO A 86 -14.42 -0.75 -26.98
#